data_AF-A0A958JUG1-F1
#
_entry.id   AF-A0A958JUG1-F1
#
_cell.length_a   1.000
_cell.length_b   1.000
_cell.length_c   1.000
_cell.angle_alpha   90.00
_cell.angle_beta   90.00
_cell.angle_gamma   90.00
#
_symmetry.space_group_name_H-M   'P 1'
#
loop_
_entity.id
_entity.type
_entity.pdbx_description
1 polymer ?
#
loop_
_entity_poly.entity_id
_entity_poly.type
_entity_poly.pdbx_seq_one_letter_code
_entity_poly.pdbx_strand_id
1 'polypeptide(L)'
;LRRLQDEVIEMEDVKTGVSITDLGLNDFRMDLLNYIKRNGDLASVPNGMHAVVPADTERGLLPGVIFTLRNLNQSVNINQQNRLHPFYLVYIGSDGQVVTQHTEVKKLLDLARVACKGREEPVSDACRAFNQATNDGREMRFYSDLLDQAIHSMIELKEERDLDSLFVSEKTTALVGSISGLEDFELISFLVIQGDE
;
A
#
# COMPACT_ATOMS: atom_id res chain seq x y z
N LEU A 1 -28.43 4.77 -33.57
CA LEU A 1 -26.99 5.08 -33.64
C LEU A 1 -26.73 6.44 -33.01
N ARG A 2 -25.75 6.51 -32.09
CA ARG A 2 -25.33 7.64 -31.23
C ARG A 2 -26.03 7.76 -29.87
N ARG A 3 -25.61 6.92 -28.92
CA ARG A 3 -25.73 7.13 -27.46
C ARG A 3 -24.60 6.42 -26.71
N LEU A 4 -23.34 6.67 -27.09
CA LEU A 4 -22.14 6.16 -26.41
C LEU A 4 -20.96 7.14 -26.63
N GLN A 5 -21.22 8.43 -26.39
CA GLN A 5 -20.18 9.43 -26.20
C GLN A 5 -20.56 10.15 -24.91
N ASP A 6 -19.60 10.23 -23.99
CA ASP A 6 -19.63 10.98 -22.73
C ASP A 6 -20.12 10.27 -21.46
N GLU A 7 -19.69 9.03 -21.21
CA GLU A 7 -19.31 8.67 -19.83
C GLU A 7 -17.86 9.07 -19.60
N VAL A 8 -17.66 10.39 -19.55
CA VAL A 8 -16.56 10.96 -18.79
C VAL A 8 -16.86 10.57 -17.36
N ILE A 9 -16.21 9.51 -16.87
CA ILE A 9 -16.24 9.16 -15.45
C ILE A 9 -15.66 10.37 -14.73
N GLU A 10 -16.54 11.23 -14.23
CA GLU A 10 -16.22 12.23 -13.21
C GLU A 10 -15.72 11.42 -12.00
N MET A 11 -14.40 11.25 -11.90
CA MET A 11 -13.73 10.76 -10.69
C MET A 11 -13.77 11.83 -9.59
N GLU A 12 -14.95 12.41 -9.35
CA GLU A 12 -15.29 13.19 -8.16
C GLU A 12 -16.47 12.52 -7.46
N ASP A 13 -16.19 11.37 -6.84
CA ASP A 13 -16.93 11.00 -5.63
C ASP A 13 -15.97 11.09 -4.43
N VAL A 14 -15.48 12.32 -4.24
CA VAL A 14 -14.77 12.77 -3.04
C VAL A 14 -15.82 13.00 -1.94
N LYS A 15 -16.32 11.91 -1.35
CA LYS A 15 -17.13 11.98 -0.12
C LYS A 15 -16.30 11.91 1.18
N THR A 16 -15.01 12.16 1.09
CA THR A 16 -14.15 12.48 2.24
C THR A 16 -13.19 13.58 1.79
N GLY A 17 -13.27 14.76 2.41
CA GLY A 17 -12.72 16.04 1.90
C GLY A 17 -11.19 16.19 1.88
N VAL A 18 -10.47 15.22 1.32
CA VAL A 18 -9.05 15.35 0.97
C VAL A 18 -8.90 14.91 -0.48
N SER A 19 -8.54 15.83 -1.36
CA SER A 19 -8.34 15.50 -2.77
C SER A 19 -6.95 14.86 -2.99
N ILE A 20 -6.80 13.97 -3.98
CA ILE A 20 -5.50 13.43 -4.43
C ILE A 20 -4.49 14.55 -4.76
N THR A 21 -5.01 15.69 -5.22
CA THR A 21 -4.25 16.93 -5.44
C THR A 21 -3.61 17.49 -4.16
N ASP A 22 -4.29 17.39 -3.00
CA ASP A 22 -3.80 17.87 -1.70
C ASP A 22 -2.71 16.97 -1.09
N LEU A 23 -2.50 15.79 -1.66
CA LEU A 23 -1.53 14.79 -1.23
C LEU A 23 -0.19 14.86 -1.98
N GLY A 24 -0.08 15.70 -3.00
CA GLY A 24 1.08 15.70 -3.90
C GLY A 24 1.21 14.40 -4.71
N LEU A 25 0.10 13.68 -4.90
CA LEU A 25 0.06 12.40 -5.63
C LEU A 25 -0.43 12.55 -7.08
N ASN A 26 -0.45 13.77 -7.61
CA ASN A 26 -0.90 14.05 -8.98
C ASN A 26 -0.14 13.27 -10.03
N ASP A 27 1.17 13.11 -9.84
CA ASP A 27 2.00 12.30 -10.72
C ASP A 27 1.54 10.85 -10.82
N PHE A 28 1.15 10.25 -9.68
CA PHE A 28 0.64 8.88 -9.62
C PHE A 28 -0.73 8.76 -10.26
N ARG A 29 -1.60 9.76 -10.02
CA ARG A 29 -2.91 9.84 -10.68
C ARG A 29 -2.75 9.91 -12.19
N MET A 30 -1.83 10.72 -12.69
CA MET A 30 -1.56 10.83 -14.12
C MET A 30 -0.96 9.54 -14.69
N ASP A 31 -0.02 8.90 -13.99
CA ASP A 31 0.53 7.61 -14.38
C ASP A 31 -0.58 6.53 -14.44
N LEU A 32 -1.50 6.49 -13.47
CA LEU A 32 -2.65 5.58 -13.44
C LEU A 32 -3.64 5.85 -14.59
N LEU A 33 -4.01 7.11 -14.82
CA LEU A 33 -4.91 7.47 -15.93
C LEU A 33 -4.31 7.09 -17.29
N ASN A 34 -2.99 7.25 -17.46
CA ASN A 34 -2.29 6.83 -18.65
C ASN A 34 -2.28 5.31 -18.81
N TYR A 35 -2.12 4.55 -17.72
CA TYR A 35 -2.23 3.10 -17.73
C TYR A 35 -3.63 2.65 -18.16
N ILE A 36 -4.68 3.18 -17.54
CA ILE A 36 -6.08 2.81 -17.83
C ILE A 36 -6.44 3.10 -19.30
N LYS A 37 -5.97 4.24 -19.84
CA LYS A 37 -6.17 4.58 -21.26
C LYS A 37 -5.54 3.57 -22.23
N ARG A 38 -4.43 2.93 -21.84
CA ARG A 38 -3.69 1.98 -22.69
C ARG A 38 -4.17 0.55 -22.50
N ASN A 39 -4.49 0.16 -21.27
CA ASN A 39 -4.68 -1.23 -20.86
C ASN A 39 -6.11 -1.57 -20.40
N GLY A 40 -6.99 -0.57 -20.28
CA GLY A 40 -8.35 -0.73 -19.75
C GLY A 40 -8.44 -0.59 -18.24
N ASP A 41 -9.64 -0.84 -17.70
CA ASP A 41 -9.92 -0.72 -16.27
C ASP A 41 -9.28 -1.86 -15.46
N LEU A 42 -8.99 -1.58 -14.18
CA LEU A 42 -8.37 -2.49 -13.23
C LEU A 42 -9.38 -3.23 -12.36
N ALA A 43 -10.70 -2.99 -12.52
CA ALA A 43 -11.72 -3.59 -11.67
C ALA A 43 -11.79 -5.13 -11.70
N SER A 44 -11.29 -5.77 -12.76
CA SER A 44 -11.25 -7.24 -12.91
C SER A 44 -9.98 -7.89 -12.35
N VAL A 45 -9.05 -7.08 -11.83
CA VAL A 45 -7.76 -7.55 -11.34
C VAL A 45 -7.95 -8.26 -10.00
N PRO A 46 -7.39 -9.47 -9.82
CA PRO A 46 -7.53 -10.21 -8.57
C PRO A 46 -6.73 -9.56 -7.43
N ASN A 47 -7.22 -9.71 -6.20
CA ASN A 47 -6.48 -9.37 -5.00
C ASN A 47 -5.34 -10.37 -4.76
N GLY A 48 -4.32 -9.95 -4.02
CA GLY A 48 -3.14 -10.77 -3.69
C GLY A 48 -2.11 -10.87 -4.82
N MET A 49 -2.21 -10.01 -5.85
CA MET A 49 -1.16 -9.94 -6.87
C MET A 49 0.16 -9.48 -6.27
N HIS A 50 1.24 -9.98 -6.86
CA HIS A 50 2.58 -9.57 -6.48
C HIS A 50 3.49 -9.31 -7.66
N ALA A 51 4.51 -8.52 -7.39
CA ALA A 51 5.65 -8.32 -8.27
C ALA A 51 6.94 -8.42 -7.44
N VAL A 52 8.04 -8.71 -8.12
CA VAL A 52 9.36 -8.82 -7.51
C VAL A 52 10.31 -7.88 -8.24
N VAL A 53 11.03 -7.06 -7.49
CA VAL A 53 12.02 -6.11 -7.99
C VAL A 53 13.32 -6.27 -7.22
N PRO A 54 14.49 -6.00 -7.83
CA PRO A 54 15.75 -6.00 -7.10
C PRO A 54 15.80 -4.81 -6.12
N ALA A 55 16.55 -4.98 -5.04
CA ALA A 55 16.89 -3.92 -4.11
C ALA A 55 17.76 -2.86 -4.80
N ASP A 56 17.67 -1.64 -4.29
CA ASP A 56 18.50 -0.51 -4.67
C ASP A 56 18.77 0.31 -3.40
N THR A 57 19.76 -0.13 -2.64
CA THR A 57 20.07 0.42 -1.32
C THR A 57 20.56 1.87 -1.41
N GLU A 58 21.22 2.24 -2.51
CA GLU A 58 21.64 3.63 -2.78
C GLU A 58 20.44 4.59 -2.87
N ARG A 59 19.30 4.09 -3.36
CA ARG A 59 18.06 4.85 -3.46
C ARG A 59 17.08 4.64 -2.31
N GLY A 60 17.49 3.91 -1.27
CA GLY A 60 16.68 3.60 -0.09
C GLY A 60 15.66 2.48 -0.30
N LEU A 61 15.79 1.70 -1.38
CA LEU A 61 14.99 0.50 -1.64
C LEU A 61 15.69 -0.72 -1.03
N LEU A 62 15.54 -0.88 0.29
CA LEU A 62 16.11 -1.96 1.08
C LEU A 62 15.42 -3.32 0.82
N PRO A 63 16.11 -4.45 0.99
CA PRO A 63 15.46 -5.77 0.93
C PRO A 63 14.26 -5.85 1.89
N GLY A 64 13.13 -6.34 1.40
CA GLY A 64 11.87 -6.33 2.15
C GLY A 64 10.63 -6.44 1.28
N VAL A 65 9.51 -5.92 1.79
CA VAL A 65 8.20 -6.03 1.13
C VAL A 65 7.36 -4.78 1.37
N ILE A 66 6.72 -4.30 0.32
CA ILE A 66 5.67 -3.29 0.40
C ILE A 66 4.32 -4.00 0.32
N PHE A 67 3.50 -3.89 1.37
CA PHE A 67 2.14 -4.42 1.39
C PHE A 67 1.12 -3.32 1.13
N THR A 68 0.15 -3.61 0.28
CA THR A 68 -1.05 -2.79 0.08
C THR A 68 -2.24 -3.51 0.69
N LEU A 69 -2.80 -2.93 1.75
CA LEU A 69 -3.87 -3.51 2.53
C LEU A 69 -5.13 -2.64 2.42
N ARG A 70 -6.29 -3.26 2.44
CA ARG A 70 -7.59 -2.58 2.54
C ARG A 70 -8.21 -2.90 3.89
N ASN A 71 -8.54 -1.87 4.66
CA ASN A 71 -9.28 -2.04 5.90
C ASN A 71 -10.76 -2.35 5.60
N LEU A 72 -11.27 -3.42 6.19
CA LEU A 72 -12.66 -3.88 6.03
C LEU A 72 -13.61 -3.13 6.98
N ASN A 73 -13.09 -2.58 8.08
CA ASN A 73 -13.84 -1.82 9.08
C ASN A 73 -14.00 -0.36 8.67
N GLN A 74 -15.20 0.00 8.20
CA GLN A 74 -15.53 1.36 7.76
C GLN A 74 -15.65 2.39 8.91
N SER A 75 -15.68 1.93 10.16
CA SER A 75 -15.85 2.75 11.37
C SER A 75 -14.55 3.41 11.88
N VAL A 76 -13.40 3.12 11.26
CA VAL A 76 -12.08 3.48 11.81
C VAL A 76 -11.56 4.85 11.38
N ASN A 77 -12.17 5.50 10.38
CA ASN A 77 -11.61 6.74 9.83
C ASN A 77 -12.21 8.03 10.38
N ILE A 78 -12.18 8.18 11.71
CA ILE A 78 -12.74 9.37 12.37
C ILE A 78 -11.78 10.57 12.28
N ASN A 79 -10.49 10.34 11.96
CA ASN A 79 -9.46 11.36 12.10
C ASN A 79 -8.83 11.89 10.79
N GLN A 80 -9.23 11.42 9.60
CA GLN A 80 -8.65 11.86 8.32
C GLN A 80 -7.11 11.77 8.22
N GLN A 81 -6.44 11.08 9.15
CA GLN A 81 -4.98 10.99 9.19
C GLN A 81 -4.45 10.08 8.09
N ASN A 82 -5.16 8.99 7.79
CA ASN A 82 -4.91 8.19 6.59
C ASN A 82 -5.69 8.79 5.42
N ARG A 83 -4.96 9.47 4.54
CA ARG A 83 -5.54 10.14 3.37
C ARG A 83 -5.86 9.18 2.21
N LEU A 84 -5.38 7.93 2.25
CA LEU A 84 -5.70 6.89 1.28
C LEU A 84 -6.78 5.90 1.77
N HIS A 85 -7.40 6.17 2.92
CA HIS A 85 -8.43 5.29 3.46
C HIS A 85 -9.49 4.91 2.40
N PRO A 86 -9.89 3.62 2.30
CA PRO A 86 -9.61 2.53 3.25
C PRO A 86 -8.27 1.80 3.04
N PHE A 87 -7.39 2.30 2.18
CA PHE A 87 -6.12 1.64 1.87
C PHE A 87 -4.97 2.08 2.77
N TYR A 88 -4.12 1.13 3.10
CA TYR A 88 -2.91 1.30 3.90
C TYR A 88 -1.74 0.70 3.13
N LEU A 89 -0.65 1.44 3.03
CA LEU A 89 0.59 0.96 2.43
C LEU A 89 1.66 0.92 3.51
N VAL A 90 2.36 -0.19 3.65
CA VAL A 90 3.42 -0.35 4.64
C VAL A 90 4.61 -1.01 3.99
N TYR A 91 5.79 -0.48 4.28
CA TYR A 91 7.05 -1.03 3.81
C TYR A 91 7.83 -1.58 5.00
N ILE A 92 8.04 -2.89 5.01
CA ILE A 92 8.79 -3.61 6.04
C ILE A 92 10.06 -4.23 5.43
N GLY A 93 11.18 -4.10 6.12
CA GLY A 93 12.45 -4.71 5.73
C GLY A 93 12.44 -6.22 5.98
N SER A 94 13.36 -6.93 5.33
CA SER A 94 13.56 -8.37 5.56
C SER A 94 13.98 -8.71 7.00
N ASP A 95 14.41 -7.72 7.77
CA ASP A 95 14.75 -7.81 9.19
C ASP A 95 13.55 -7.59 10.13
N GLY A 96 12.35 -7.34 9.59
CA GLY A 96 11.14 -7.06 10.36
C GLY A 96 10.97 -5.60 10.78
N GLN A 97 11.93 -4.72 10.45
CA GLN A 97 11.81 -3.30 10.79
C GLN A 97 10.95 -2.55 9.76
N VAL A 98 10.06 -1.69 10.23
CA VAL A 98 9.25 -0.85 9.34
C VAL A 98 10.12 0.26 8.74
N VAL A 99 10.31 0.19 7.42
CA VAL A 99 11.09 1.16 6.65
C VAL A 99 10.26 2.40 6.33
N THR A 100 8.97 2.22 6.00
CA THR A 100 8.04 3.32 5.75
C THR A 100 6.65 2.97 6.26
N GLN A 101 6.06 3.89 7.02
CA GLN A 101 4.73 3.72 7.62
C GLN A 101 3.62 4.17 6.66
N HIS A 102 2.39 3.77 6.99
CA HIS A 102 1.18 4.14 6.24
C HIS A 102 0.85 5.63 6.23
N THR A 103 1.51 6.43 7.06
CA THR A 103 1.38 7.90 7.09
C THR A 103 2.25 8.58 6.01
N GLU A 104 3.32 7.93 5.57
CA GLU A 104 4.31 8.43 4.59
C GLU A 104 4.05 7.92 3.16
N VAL A 105 2.77 7.80 2.78
CA VAL A 105 2.33 7.21 1.49
C VAL A 105 3.12 7.70 0.28
N LYS A 106 3.36 9.01 0.16
CA LYS A 106 4.06 9.58 -1.00
C LYS A 106 5.47 9.03 -1.15
N LYS A 107 6.21 8.94 -0.04
CA LYS A 107 7.59 8.43 -0.02
C LYS A 107 7.63 6.97 -0.47
N LEU A 108 6.71 6.15 0.04
CA LEU A 108 6.59 4.74 -0.34
C LEU A 108 6.23 4.58 -1.83
N LEU A 109 5.26 5.36 -2.32
CA LEU A 109 4.89 5.35 -3.73
C LEU A 109 6.02 5.84 -4.64
N ASP A 110 6.81 6.84 -4.21
CA ASP A 110 7.99 7.31 -4.94
C ASP A 110 9.04 6.20 -5.06
N LEU A 111 9.31 5.44 -3.99
CA LEU A 111 10.21 4.28 -4.01
C LEU A 111 9.70 3.19 -4.96
N ALA A 112 8.43 2.82 -4.87
CA ALA A 112 7.82 1.83 -5.76
C ALA A 112 7.87 2.27 -7.24
N ARG A 113 7.65 3.57 -7.51
CA ARG A 113 7.77 4.14 -8.85
C ARG A 113 9.18 4.04 -9.39
N VAL A 114 10.20 4.32 -8.58
CA VAL A 114 11.61 4.17 -8.98
C VAL A 114 11.95 2.72 -9.32
N ALA A 115 11.41 1.77 -8.55
CA ALA A 115 11.67 0.35 -8.77
C ALA A 115 10.99 -0.21 -10.04
N CYS A 116 9.76 0.23 -10.33
CA CYS A 116 8.90 -0.40 -11.34
C CYS A 116 8.76 0.39 -12.65
N LYS A 117 8.92 1.72 -12.64
CA LYS A 117 8.58 2.56 -13.81
C LYS A 117 9.49 2.24 -15.00
N GLY A 118 8.87 2.03 -16.16
CA GLY A 118 9.56 1.73 -17.41
C GLY A 118 9.95 0.25 -17.57
N ARG A 119 9.57 -0.62 -16.63
CA ARG A 119 9.78 -2.07 -16.72
C ARG A 119 8.47 -2.76 -17.09
N GLU A 120 8.39 -3.25 -18.32
CA GLU A 120 7.20 -3.97 -18.83
C GLU A 120 7.34 -5.49 -18.67
N GLU A 121 8.57 -5.99 -18.54
CA GLU A 121 8.87 -7.41 -18.37
C GLU A 121 9.32 -7.73 -16.92
N PRO A 122 9.03 -8.93 -16.41
CA PRO A 122 9.52 -9.38 -15.10
C PRO A 122 11.05 -9.41 -15.02
N VAL A 123 11.59 -9.05 -13.86
CA VAL A 123 13.04 -9.14 -13.61
C VAL A 123 13.39 -10.59 -13.30
N SER A 124 13.90 -11.30 -14.32
CA SER A 124 14.12 -12.75 -14.27
C SER A 124 14.96 -13.22 -13.07
N ASP A 125 16.01 -12.51 -12.72
CA ASP A 125 16.90 -12.90 -11.61
C ASP A 125 16.22 -12.73 -10.25
N ALA A 126 15.52 -11.61 -10.04
CA ALA A 126 14.78 -11.35 -8.82
C ALA A 126 13.61 -12.35 -8.64
N CYS A 127 12.86 -12.61 -9.72
CA CYS A 127 11.79 -13.62 -9.71
C CYS A 127 12.32 -15.03 -9.42
N ARG A 128 13.50 -15.38 -9.95
CA ARG A 128 14.10 -16.69 -9.70
C ARG A 128 14.49 -16.89 -8.25
N ALA A 129 15.15 -15.90 -7.65
CA ALA A 129 15.52 -15.93 -6.24
C ALA A 129 14.28 -16.05 -5.34
N PHE A 130 13.25 -15.24 -5.62
CA PHE A 130 11.98 -15.31 -4.91
C PHE A 130 11.29 -16.68 -5.04
N ASN A 131 11.21 -17.24 -6.25
CA ASN A 131 10.59 -18.55 -6.48
C ASN A 131 11.36 -19.69 -5.80
N GLN A 132 12.69 -19.62 -5.76
CA GLN A 132 13.52 -20.58 -5.03
C GLN A 132 13.28 -20.50 -3.52
N ALA A 133 13.26 -19.29 -2.97
CA ALA A 133 13.03 -19.08 -1.53
C ALA A 133 11.61 -19.50 -1.09
N THR A 134 10.61 -19.28 -1.95
CA THR A 134 9.20 -19.54 -1.62
C THR A 134 8.66 -20.85 -2.16
N ASN A 135 9.50 -21.67 -2.81
CA ASN A 135 9.06 -22.88 -3.51
C ASN A 135 7.86 -22.60 -4.45
N ASP A 136 8.05 -21.66 -5.38
CA ASP A 136 7.04 -21.12 -6.29
C ASP A 136 5.77 -20.64 -5.54
N GLY A 137 5.95 -19.92 -4.42
CA GLY A 137 4.87 -19.37 -3.61
C GLY A 137 4.15 -20.39 -2.70
N ARG A 138 4.63 -21.64 -2.60
CA ARG A 138 4.05 -22.65 -1.68
C ARG A 138 4.46 -22.41 -0.23
N GLU A 139 5.63 -21.84 -0.02
CA GLU A 139 6.20 -21.54 1.29
C GLU A 139 6.33 -20.02 1.47
N MET A 140 5.24 -19.40 1.90
CA MET A 140 5.16 -17.95 2.12
C MET A 140 5.36 -17.53 3.58
N ARG A 141 5.73 -18.46 4.47
CA ARG A 141 5.82 -18.23 5.93
C ARG A 141 6.59 -16.96 6.29
N PHE A 142 7.77 -16.77 5.71
CA PHE A 142 8.58 -15.57 5.92
C PHE A 142 7.83 -14.28 5.60
N TYR A 143 7.14 -14.24 4.45
CA TYR A 143 6.37 -13.07 4.01
C TYR A 143 5.09 -12.88 4.83
N SER A 144 4.45 -13.97 5.27
CA SER A 144 3.33 -13.94 6.21
C SER A 144 3.75 -13.37 7.56
N ASP A 145 4.88 -13.79 8.11
CA ASP A 145 5.42 -13.28 9.37
C ASP A 145 5.74 -11.77 9.27
N LEU A 146 6.22 -11.30 8.11
CA LEU A 146 6.42 -9.87 7.85
C LEU A 146 5.11 -9.11 7.73
N LEU A 147 4.09 -9.68 7.09
CA LEU A 147 2.76 -9.07 7.01
C LEU A 147 2.15 -8.90 8.41
N ASP A 148 2.25 -9.95 9.24
CA ASP A 148 1.79 -9.93 10.63
C ASP A 148 2.50 -8.82 11.41
N GLN A 149 3.83 -8.75 11.36
CA GLN A 149 4.62 -7.70 12.00
C GLN A 149 4.24 -6.29 11.53
N ALA A 150 4.02 -6.12 10.23
CA ALA A 150 3.63 -4.84 9.66
C ALA A 150 2.26 -4.37 10.19
N ILE A 151 1.29 -5.28 10.30
CA ILE A 151 -0.04 -4.97 10.84
C ILE A 151 0.04 -4.65 12.33
N HIS A 152 0.82 -5.42 13.12
CA HIS A 152 1.02 -5.13 14.54
C HIS A 152 1.62 -3.74 14.76
N SER A 153 2.67 -3.38 14.00
CA SER A 153 3.26 -2.04 14.09
C SER A 153 2.26 -0.93 13.74
N MET A 154 1.38 -1.16 12.76
CA MET A 154 0.32 -0.20 12.44
C MET A 154 -0.71 -0.02 13.57
N ILE A 155 -1.05 -1.09 14.29
CA ILE A 155 -1.96 -1.06 15.44
C ILE A 155 -1.31 -0.31 16.60
N GLU A 156 -0.07 -0.67 16.96
CA GLU A 156 0.68 -0.03 18.06
C GLU A 156 0.81 1.48 17.84
N LEU A 157 1.20 1.91 16.63
CA LEU A 157 1.29 3.33 16.28
C LEU A 157 -0.04 4.05 16.37
N LYS A 158 -1.16 3.36 16.07
CA LYS A 158 -2.49 3.95 16.21
C LYS A 158 -2.85 4.10 17.69
N GLU A 159 -2.59 3.09 18.51
CA GLU A 159 -2.85 3.13 19.95
C GLU A 159 -2.03 4.23 20.64
N GLU A 160 -0.73 4.36 20.32
CA GLU A 160 0.13 5.45 20.81
C GLU A 160 -0.46 6.83 20.48
N ARG A 161 -0.91 7.02 19.23
CA ARG A 161 -1.50 8.29 18.80
C ARG A 161 -2.85 8.57 19.45
N ASP A 162 -3.67 7.54 19.65
CA ASP A 162 -4.94 7.66 20.35
C ASP A 162 -4.70 8.05 21.83
N LEU A 163 -3.66 7.49 22.47
CA LEU A 163 -3.23 7.90 23.82
C LEU A 163 -2.75 9.36 23.85
N ASP A 164 -1.93 9.79 22.90
CA ASP A 164 -1.48 11.19 22.82
C ASP A 164 -2.65 12.17 22.63
N SER A 165 -3.68 11.77 21.87
CA SER A 165 -4.89 12.57 21.65
C SER A 165 -5.72 12.76 22.93
N LEU A 166 -5.63 11.85 23.91
CA LEU A 166 -6.31 11.97 25.20
C LEU A 166 -5.83 13.18 26.00
N PHE A 167 -4.59 13.61 25.78
CA PHE A 167 -3.97 14.72 26.49
C PHE A 167 -4.17 16.08 25.79
N VAL A 168 -4.75 16.10 24.58
CA VAL A 168 -5.04 17.31 23.81
C VAL A 168 -6.53 17.63 23.87
N SER A 169 -6.86 18.71 24.59
CA SER A 169 -8.19 19.03 25.11
C SER A 169 -9.29 19.39 24.10
N GLU A 170 -9.10 19.21 22.78
CA GLU A 170 -10.04 19.74 21.76
C GLU A 170 -10.80 18.72 20.89
N LYS A 171 -10.50 17.41 20.94
CA LYS A 171 -11.36 16.32 20.40
C LYS A 171 -10.75 14.96 20.73
N THR A 172 -11.34 14.27 21.69
CA THR A 172 -10.91 12.93 22.11
C THR A 172 -11.37 11.88 21.10
N THR A 173 -10.44 11.07 20.57
CA THR A 173 -10.77 9.99 19.60
C THR A 173 -10.57 8.60 20.19
N ALA A 174 -10.14 8.54 21.46
CA ALA A 174 -9.98 7.31 22.18
C ALA A 174 -11.28 6.48 22.16
N LEU A 175 -11.12 5.21 21.83
CA LEU A 175 -12.14 4.15 21.87
C LEU A 175 -13.12 4.08 20.69
N VAL A 176 -12.88 4.80 19.58
CA VAL A 176 -13.75 4.65 18.40
C VAL A 176 -13.08 3.80 17.30
N GLY A 177 -13.44 2.52 17.28
CA GLY A 177 -13.02 1.55 16.27
C GLY A 177 -11.61 0.99 16.51
N SER A 178 -11.52 -0.14 17.21
CA SER A 178 -10.27 -0.90 17.37
C SER A 178 -9.97 -1.67 16.08
N ILE A 179 -8.72 -1.55 15.60
CA ILE A 179 -8.17 -2.52 14.65
C ILE A 179 -7.64 -3.65 15.53
N SER A 180 -8.20 -4.84 15.39
CA SER A 180 -7.99 -5.99 16.26
C SER A 180 -6.90 -6.93 15.73
N GLY A 181 -6.58 -6.88 14.43
CA GLY A 181 -5.53 -7.70 13.83
C GLY A 181 -5.67 -7.89 12.32
N LEU A 182 -5.08 -8.98 11.81
CA LEU A 182 -5.07 -9.35 10.38
C LEU A 182 -6.47 -9.48 9.77
N GLU A 183 -7.46 -9.96 10.53
CA GLU A 183 -8.82 -10.20 10.06
C GLU A 183 -9.54 -8.92 9.60
N ASP A 184 -9.06 -7.77 10.05
CA ASP A 184 -9.60 -6.46 9.67
C ASP A 184 -9.04 -5.94 8.34
N PHE A 185 -8.08 -6.66 7.74
CA PHE A 185 -7.41 -6.27 6.51
C PHE A 185 -7.54 -7.32 5.41
N GLU A 186 -7.79 -6.83 4.20
CA GLU A 186 -7.67 -7.60 2.98
C GLU A 186 -6.36 -7.22 2.27
N LEU A 187 -5.53 -8.21 1.92
CA LEU A 187 -4.32 -7.99 1.14
C LEU A 187 -4.69 -7.77 -0.34
N ILE A 188 -4.46 -6.55 -0.83
CA ILE A 188 -4.74 -6.17 -2.22
C ILE A 188 -3.58 -6.56 -3.12
N SER A 189 -2.35 -6.21 -2.73
CA SER A 189 -1.14 -6.56 -3.47
C SER A 189 0.10 -6.43 -2.60
N PHE A 190 1.20 -7.02 -3.06
CA PHE A 190 2.51 -6.82 -2.43
C PHE A 190 3.64 -6.73 -3.45
N LEU A 191 4.63 -5.91 -3.16
CA LEU A 191 5.85 -5.76 -3.97
C LEU A 191 7.02 -6.27 -3.14
N VAL A 192 7.67 -7.33 -3.61
CA VAL A 192 8.87 -7.88 -2.97
C VAL A 192 10.09 -7.17 -3.50
N ILE A 193 10.91 -6.66 -2.59
CA ILE A 193 12.21 -6.08 -2.86
C ILE A 193 13.26 -7.14 -2.52
N GLN A 194 13.76 -7.80 -3.56
CA GLN A 194 14.73 -8.88 -3.46
C GLN A 194 16.14 -8.31 -3.29
N GLY A 195 16.81 -8.65 -2.20
CA GLY A 195 18.23 -8.31 -2.01
C GLY A 195 19.13 -9.03 -3.01
N ASP A 196 20.29 -8.44 -3.30
CA ASP A 196 21.36 -9.11 -4.01
C ASP A 196 21.93 -10.21 -3.11
N GLU A 197 21.90 -11.46 -3.56
CA GLU A 197 22.71 -12.55 -2.99
C GLU A 197 24.12 -12.55 -3.57
#